data_AF-A0A7V7D0F2-F1
#
_entry.id   AF-A0A7V7D0F2-F1
#
_cell.length_a   1.000
_cell.length_b   1.000
_cell.length_c   1.000
_cell.angle_alpha   90.00
_cell.angle_beta   90.00
_cell.angle_gamma   90.00
#
_symmetry.space_group_name_H-M   'P 1'
#
loop_
_entity.id
_entity.type
_entity.pdbx_description
1 polymer ?
#
loop_
_entity_poly.entity_id
_entity_poly.type
_entity_poly.pdbx_seq_one_letter_code
_entity_poly.pdbx_strand_id
1 'polypeptide(L)'
;MKVKAAFLALWGTTVIAVGLLLVAWYLPGGLELNIRTVENDRDLLVLPLRPGERFTIHYYHSVENAPIWEEHSVDAHGHIYIEEERYLKFGAGMGRMPGIGRMVKKGPYEAIEEMHMPTGNFVLRVGSPGVDHTIIWRNTRTNLSAKFSHIAVRFSASPVSFLYAGYRSFFPHSTTPKADEPEQRGSRAKSQSSQRKTSVSICSKSLASLRLCVRNWSI
;
A
#
# COMPACT_ATOMS: atom_id res chain seq x y z
N MET A 1 -51.25 25.21 31.10
CA MET A 1 -51.28 23.94 30.33
C MET A 1 -50.30 23.92 29.15
N LYS A 2 -50.19 25.00 28.36
CA LYS A 2 -49.30 25.07 27.18
C LYS A 2 -47.80 24.83 27.47
N VAL A 3 -47.28 25.32 28.60
CA VAL A 3 -45.87 25.14 29.00
C VAL A 3 -45.51 23.67 29.26
N LYS A 4 -46.38 22.92 29.95
CA LYS A 4 -46.16 21.49 30.24
C LYS A 4 -46.14 20.65 28.96
N ALA A 5 -47.00 20.97 27.99
CA ALA A 5 -47.02 20.31 26.68
C ALA A 5 -45.77 20.63 25.85
N ALA A 6 -45.28 21.87 25.88
CA ALA A 6 -44.03 22.26 25.22
C ALA A 6 -42.80 21.56 25.82
N PHE A 7 -42.75 21.43 27.16
CA PHE A 7 -41.70 20.65 27.82
C PHE A 7 -41.77 19.17 27.42
N LEU A 8 -42.93 18.51 27.50
CA LEU A 8 -43.07 17.10 27.10
C LEU A 8 -42.67 16.85 25.64
N ALA A 9 -43.01 17.77 24.73
CA ALA A 9 -42.59 17.70 23.33
C ALA A 9 -41.06 17.83 23.18
N LEU A 10 -40.42 18.77 23.90
CA LEU A 10 -38.96 18.97 23.86
C LEU A 10 -38.18 17.78 24.43
N TRP A 11 -38.66 17.18 25.51
CA TRP A 11 -38.08 15.96 26.08
C TRP A 11 -38.28 14.76 25.13
N GLY A 12 -39.47 14.64 24.52
CA GLY A 12 -39.75 13.62 23.51
C GLY A 12 -38.81 13.71 22.31
N THR A 13 -38.59 14.90 21.75
CA THR A 13 -37.64 15.10 20.66
C THR A 13 -36.20 14.82 21.06
N THR A 14 -35.81 15.18 22.29
CA THR A 14 -34.46 14.90 22.80
C THR A 14 -34.23 13.39 22.93
N VAL A 15 -35.19 12.64 23.48
CA VAL A 15 -35.08 11.18 23.60
C VAL A 15 -35.00 10.51 22.24
N ILE A 16 -35.80 10.95 21.26
CA ILE A 16 -35.73 10.44 19.90
C ILE A 16 -34.37 10.75 19.27
N ALA A 17 -33.88 11.99 19.41
CA ALA A 17 -32.58 12.39 18.87
C ALA A 17 -31.42 11.58 19.49
N VAL A 18 -31.42 11.38 20.82
CA VAL A 18 -30.44 10.53 21.51
C VAL A 18 -30.57 9.07 21.05
N GLY A 19 -31.79 8.57 20.90
CA GLY A 19 -32.03 7.22 20.37
C GLY A 19 -31.47 7.03 18.96
N LEU A 20 -31.69 8.00 18.07
CA LEU A 20 -31.15 7.97 16.71
C LEU A 20 -29.62 8.04 16.70
N LEU A 21 -29.01 8.87 17.56
CA LEU A 21 -27.56 8.94 17.70
C LEU A 21 -26.96 7.63 18.20
N LEU A 22 -27.61 6.98 19.17
CA LEU A 22 -27.18 5.67 19.66
C LEU A 22 -27.29 4.61 18.56
N VAL A 23 -28.39 4.57 17.80
CA VAL A 23 -28.54 3.64 16.68
C VAL A 23 -27.45 3.88 15.63
N ALA A 24 -27.20 5.14 15.25
CA ALA A 24 -26.13 5.49 14.31
C ALA A 24 -24.72 5.14 14.83
N TRP A 25 -24.53 5.09 16.15
CA TRP A 25 -23.28 4.65 16.76
C TRP A 25 -23.06 3.13 16.66
N TYR A 26 -24.11 2.34 16.76
CA TYR A 26 -24.02 0.86 16.69
C TYR A 26 -24.09 0.31 15.27
N LEU A 27 -24.59 1.07 14.29
CA LEU A 27 -24.62 0.63 12.90
C LEU A 27 -23.20 0.58 12.30
N PRO A 28 -22.87 -0.47 11.52
CA PRO A 28 -21.58 -0.56 10.84
C PRO A 28 -21.47 0.52 9.74
N GLY A 29 -20.41 1.33 9.80
CA GLY A 29 -20.15 2.44 8.88
C GLY A 29 -19.16 2.12 7.76
N GLY A 30 -18.55 0.94 7.80
CA GLY A 30 -17.47 0.54 6.89
C GLY A 30 -16.22 0.17 7.67
N LEU A 31 -15.07 0.31 7.01
CA LEU A 31 -13.77 -0.10 7.52
C LEU A 31 -12.77 1.05 7.36
N GLU A 32 -11.76 1.05 8.22
CA GLU A 32 -10.63 1.97 8.11
C GLU A 32 -9.34 1.16 8.10
N LEU A 33 -8.62 1.20 6.97
CA LEU A 33 -7.28 0.63 6.85
C LEU A 33 -6.25 1.66 7.32
N ASN A 34 -5.56 1.31 8.39
CA ASN A 34 -4.52 2.09 9.02
C ASN A 34 -3.15 1.50 8.69
N ILE A 35 -2.27 2.34 8.17
CA ILE A 35 -0.87 2.02 7.92
C ILE A 35 -0.03 2.83 8.89
N ARG A 36 0.54 2.15 9.88
CA ARG A 36 1.29 2.77 10.98
C ARG A 36 2.75 2.37 10.98
N THR A 37 3.62 3.21 11.50
CA THR A 37 5.01 2.78 11.79
C THR A 37 5.01 1.76 12.92
N VAL A 38 5.81 0.69 12.80
CA VAL A 38 5.94 -0.29 13.89
C VAL A 38 6.65 0.30 15.10
N GLU A 39 7.56 1.25 14.88
CA GLU A 39 8.41 1.83 15.93
C GLU A 39 7.64 2.77 16.87
N ASN A 40 6.79 3.65 16.32
CA ASN A 40 6.17 4.76 17.06
C ASN A 40 4.64 4.82 16.92
N ASP A 41 4.02 3.80 16.32
CA ASP A 41 2.58 3.73 16.01
C ASP A 41 2.02 4.97 15.29
N ARG A 42 2.87 5.66 14.51
CA ARG A 42 2.48 6.88 13.80
C ARG A 42 1.69 6.53 12.55
N ASP A 43 0.50 7.10 12.41
CA ASP A 43 -0.31 7.00 11.20
C ASP A 43 0.41 7.63 10.00
N LEU A 44 0.72 6.80 9.00
CA LEU A 44 1.32 7.23 7.73
C LEU A 44 0.27 7.40 6.64
N LEU A 45 -0.71 6.49 6.61
CA LEU A 45 -1.75 6.46 5.60
C LEU A 45 -3.02 5.84 6.19
N VAL A 46 -4.15 6.52 6.01
CA VAL A 46 -5.47 6.06 6.51
C VAL A 46 -6.44 6.03 5.34
N LEU A 47 -6.96 4.84 5.02
CA LEU A 47 -7.83 4.62 3.87
C LEU A 47 -9.22 4.15 4.34
N PRO A 48 -10.31 4.91 4.08
CA PRO A 48 -11.67 4.47 4.36
C PRO A 48 -12.12 3.44 3.30
N LEU A 49 -12.37 2.20 3.73
CA LEU A 49 -12.74 1.09 2.85
C LEU A 49 -14.18 0.64 3.09
N ARG A 50 -14.83 0.16 2.03
CA ARG A 50 -16.03 -0.66 2.14
C ARG A 50 -15.63 -2.13 2.37
N PRO A 51 -16.46 -2.94 3.03
CA PRO A 51 -16.25 -4.39 3.07
C PRO A 51 -16.14 -4.98 1.67
N GLY A 52 -15.10 -5.78 1.45
CA GLY A 52 -14.74 -6.37 0.15
C GLY A 52 -14.06 -5.39 -0.82
N GLU A 53 -13.85 -4.13 -0.45
CA GLU A 53 -13.16 -3.17 -1.31
C GLU A 53 -11.67 -3.54 -1.42
N ARG A 54 -11.15 -3.46 -2.65
CA ARG A 54 -9.78 -3.83 -2.95
C ARG A 54 -8.82 -2.65 -2.85
N PHE A 55 -7.62 -2.92 -2.37
CA PHE A 55 -6.45 -2.05 -2.50
C PHE A 55 -5.28 -2.86 -3.03
N THR A 56 -4.35 -2.23 -3.73
CA THR A 56 -3.22 -2.92 -4.37
C THR A 56 -1.91 -2.40 -3.81
N ILE A 57 -1.02 -3.31 -3.46
CA ILE A 57 0.39 -3.01 -3.18
C ILE A 57 1.17 -3.29 -4.45
N HIS A 58 1.79 -2.26 -5.02
CA HIS A 58 2.61 -2.37 -6.22
C HIS A 58 4.06 -2.10 -5.85
N TYR A 59 4.97 -3.02 -6.19
CA TYR A 59 6.39 -2.89 -5.89
C TYR A 59 7.27 -3.63 -6.91
N TYR A 60 8.56 -3.34 -6.91
CA TYR A 60 9.55 -3.97 -7.78
C TYR A 60 10.45 -4.93 -6.99
N HIS A 61 10.53 -6.19 -7.42
CA HIS A 61 11.44 -7.14 -6.77
C HIS A 61 12.89 -6.82 -7.13
N SER A 62 13.78 -6.66 -6.14
CA SER A 62 15.15 -6.17 -6.33
C SER A 62 16.03 -7.06 -7.23
N VAL A 63 15.78 -8.38 -7.22
CA VAL A 63 16.59 -9.36 -7.97
C VAL A 63 16.27 -9.34 -9.47
N GLU A 64 15.00 -9.21 -9.82
CA GLU A 64 14.53 -9.30 -11.21
C GLU A 64 14.10 -7.95 -11.79
N ASN A 65 14.02 -6.90 -10.96
CA ASN A 65 13.45 -5.59 -11.26
C ASN A 65 12.12 -5.71 -12.03
N ALA A 66 11.30 -6.70 -11.63
CA ALA A 66 10.00 -6.98 -12.22
C ALA A 66 8.90 -6.37 -11.32
N PRO A 67 7.87 -5.75 -11.92
CA PRO A 67 6.76 -5.22 -11.16
C PRO A 67 5.86 -6.36 -10.67
N ILE A 68 5.44 -6.25 -9.41
CA ILE A 68 4.51 -7.15 -8.73
C ILE A 68 3.31 -6.33 -8.27
N TRP A 69 2.10 -6.86 -8.51
CA TRP A 69 0.86 -6.29 -7.98
C TRP A 69 0.20 -7.31 -7.05
N GLU A 70 0.05 -6.93 -5.80
CA GLU A 70 -0.63 -7.73 -4.78
C GLU A 70 -1.94 -7.05 -4.39
N GLU A 71 -3.05 -7.60 -4.85
CA GLU A 71 -4.39 -7.12 -4.54
C GLU A 71 -4.89 -7.73 -3.24
N HIS A 72 -5.34 -6.85 -2.36
CA HIS A 72 -5.88 -7.20 -1.07
C HIS A 72 -7.32 -6.74 -0.94
N SER A 73 -8.13 -7.50 -0.22
CA SER A 73 -9.47 -7.09 0.22
C SER A 73 -9.53 -7.08 1.75
N VAL A 74 -10.54 -6.41 2.30
CA VAL A 74 -10.82 -6.43 3.74
C VAL A 74 -12.26 -6.84 3.98
N ASP A 75 -12.49 -7.83 4.85
CA ASP A 75 -13.86 -8.24 5.23
C ASP A 75 -14.53 -7.26 6.20
N ALA A 76 -15.81 -7.48 6.49
CA ALA A 76 -16.57 -6.64 7.41
C ALA A 76 -16.04 -6.65 8.87
N HIS A 77 -15.18 -7.61 9.22
CA HIS A 77 -14.58 -7.75 10.55
C HIS A 77 -13.19 -7.06 10.63
N GLY A 78 -12.64 -6.60 9.51
CA GLY A 78 -11.31 -6.01 9.44
C GLY A 78 -10.18 -6.99 9.13
N HIS A 79 -10.49 -8.23 8.75
CA HIS A 79 -9.48 -9.18 8.30
C HIS A 79 -9.07 -8.87 6.87
N ILE A 80 -7.76 -8.86 6.64
CA ILE A 80 -7.17 -8.60 5.33
C ILE A 80 -6.90 -9.93 4.63
N TYR A 81 -7.29 -10.00 3.35
CA TYR A 81 -7.10 -11.15 2.47
C TYR A 81 -6.29 -10.76 1.25
N ILE A 82 -5.47 -11.68 0.75
CA ILE A 82 -4.85 -11.58 -0.57
C ILE A 82 -5.81 -12.21 -1.58
N GLU A 83 -6.23 -11.43 -2.57
CA GLU A 83 -7.19 -11.85 -3.59
C GLU A 83 -6.50 -12.26 -4.89
N GLU A 84 -5.48 -11.51 -5.28
CA GLU A 84 -4.75 -11.72 -6.52
C GLU A 84 -3.30 -11.26 -6.40
N GLU A 85 -2.38 -12.04 -6.97
CA GLU A 85 -0.98 -11.62 -7.12
C GLU A 85 -0.55 -11.74 -8.58
N ARG A 86 -0.01 -10.65 -9.15
CA ARG A 86 0.38 -10.56 -10.56
C ARG A 86 1.88 -10.35 -10.70
N TYR A 87 2.48 -11.11 -11.61
CA TYR A 87 3.92 -11.13 -11.88
C TYR A 87 4.22 -11.07 -13.36
N LEU A 88 5.41 -10.58 -13.73
CA LEU A 88 5.89 -10.62 -15.11
C LEU A 88 6.39 -12.02 -15.52
N LYS A 89 7.04 -12.73 -14.60
CA LYS A 89 7.47 -14.11 -14.79
C LYS A 89 7.35 -14.84 -13.46
N PHE A 90 6.64 -15.96 -13.43
CA PHE A 90 6.71 -16.85 -12.29
C PHE A 90 8.08 -17.53 -12.28
N GLY A 91 9.01 -17.00 -11.48
CA GLY A 91 10.40 -17.44 -11.41
C GLY A 91 10.55 -18.93 -11.09
N ALA A 92 11.56 -19.57 -11.69
CA ALA A 92 11.94 -20.94 -11.38
C ALA A 92 12.49 -21.00 -9.93
N GLY A 93 11.63 -21.34 -8.97
CA GLY A 93 11.99 -21.39 -7.54
C GLY A 93 10.95 -20.76 -6.62
N MET A 94 10.01 -19.97 -7.15
CA MET A 94 8.78 -19.68 -6.41
C MET A 94 7.97 -20.98 -6.41
N GLY A 95 7.88 -21.64 -5.25
CA GLY A 95 7.15 -22.89 -5.13
C GLY A 95 5.74 -22.70 -5.71
N ARG A 96 5.32 -23.57 -6.63
CA ARG A 96 3.91 -23.63 -7.02
C ARG A 96 3.16 -23.95 -5.73
N MET A 97 2.38 -23.03 -5.19
CA MET A 97 1.51 -23.31 -4.05
C MET A 97 0.31 -24.09 -4.58
N PRO A 98 0.28 -25.43 -4.46
CA PRO A 98 -0.80 -26.21 -5.03
C PRO A 98 -2.04 -25.96 -4.19
N GLY A 99 -3.16 -25.61 -4.82
CA GLY A 99 -4.44 -25.41 -4.13
C GLY A 99 -4.69 -24.00 -3.60
N ILE A 100 -3.84 -23.01 -3.92
CA ILE A 100 -4.14 -21.59 -3.66
C ILE A 100 -4.48 -20.90 -4.98
N GLY A 101 -5.75 -20.52 -5.12
CA GLY A 101 -6.27 -19.77 -6.26
C GLY A 101 -6.17 -20.47 -7.61
N ARG A 102 -6.29 -19.68 -8.67
CA ARG A 102 -6.31 -20.09 -10.06
C ARG A 102 -5.27 -19.30 -10.85
N MET A 103 -4.31 -20.02 -11.45
CA MET A 103 -3.32 -19.42 -12.33
C MET A 103 -3.96 -19.01 -13.67
N VAL A 104 -3.85 -17.74 -14.03
CA VAL A 104 -4.32 -17.18 -15.29
C VAL A 104 -3.23 -16.33 -15.93
N LYS A 105 -3.29 -16.19 -17.26
CA LYS A 105 -2.39 -15.31 -18.00
C LYS A 105 -3.13 -14.02 -18.38
N LYS A 106 -2.66 -12.88 -17.88
CA LYS A 106 -3.18 -11.54 -18.20
C LYS A 106 -2.18 -10.81 -19.11
N GLY A 107 -2.23 -11.10 -20.39
CA GLY A 107 -1.33 -10.52 -21.38
C GLY A 107 0.13 -10.96 -21.15
N PRO A 108 1.08 -10.04 -20.90
CA PRO A 108 2.45 -10.40 -20.58
C PRO A 108 2.64 -10.86 -19.13
N TYR A 109 1.61 -10.75 -18.28
CA TYR A 109 1.67 -11.10 -16.86
C TYR A 109 1.03 -12.45 -16.58
N GLU A 110 1.54 -13.13 -15.55
CA GLU A 110 0.94 -14.30 -14.94
C GLU A 110 0.32 -13.85 -13.61
N ALA A 111 -0.91 -14.26 -13.34
CA ALA A 111 -1.65 -13.88 -12.16
C ALA A 111 -2.23 -15.11 -11.46
N ILE A 112 -2.18 -15.14 -10.14
CA ILE A 112 -2.92 -16.11 -9.34
C ILE A 112 -4.14 -15.37 -8.82
N GLU A 113 -5.31 -15.69 -9.37
CA GLU A 113 -6.59 -15.11 -8.94
C GLU A 113 -7.27 -15.98 -7.89
N GLU A 114 -8.32 -15.46 -7.24
CA GLU A 114 -9.20 -16.23 -6.34
C GLU A 114 -8.42 -16.92 -5.21
N MET A 115 -7.33 -16.29 -4.75
CA MET A 115 -6.51 -16.83 -3.67
C MET A 115 -7.28 -16.81 -2.34
N HIS A 116 -7.99 -15.70 -2.09
CA HIS A 116 -8.72 -15.38 -0.86
C HIS A 116 -7.98 -15.86 0.40
N MET A 117 -6.69 -15.56 0.48
CA MET A 117 -5.80 -16.07 1.51
C MET A 117 -5.81 -15.11 2.70
N PRO A 118 -6.16 -15.56 3.92
CA PRO A 118 -6.18 -14.69 5.09
C PRO A 118 -4.75 -14.35 5.52
N THR A 119 -4.45 -13.06 5.58
CA THR A 119 -3.15 -12.54 6.06
C THR A 119 -3.28 -11.96 7.47
N GLY A 120 -4.47 -11.43 7.79
CA GLY A 120 -4.66 -10.67 9.03
C GLY A 120 -3.85 -9.38 9.02
N ASN A 121 -3.42 -8.92 10.19
CA ASN A 121 -2.54 -7.76 10.30
C ASN A 121 -1.11 -8.17 9.97
N PHE A 122 -0.50 -7.52 8.99
CA PHE A 122 0.88 -7.83 8.57
C PHE A 122 1.79 -6.61 8.67
N VAL A 123 3.09 -6.89 8.72
CA VAL A 123 4.14 -5.88 8.72
C VAL A 123 4.89 -5.94 7.40
N LEU A 124 4.89 -4.83 6.67
CA LEU A 124 5.68 -4.65 5.46
C LEU A 124 6.92 -3.82 5.78
N ARG A 125 8.10 -4.32 5.43
CA ARG A 125 9.32 -3.52 5.49
C ARG A 125 9.47 -2.73 4.19
N VAL A 126 9.29 -1.41 4.28
CA VAL A 126 9.40 -0.53 3.12
C VAL A 126 10.83 -0.54 2.60
N GLY A 127 10.98 -1.02 1.37
CA GLY A 127 12.24 -1.09 0.65
C GLY A 127 12.81 0.29 0.31
N SER A 128 13.99 0.30 -0.29
CA SER A 128 14.62 1.52 -0.81
C SER A 128 13.73 2.19 -1.87
N PRO A 129 13.97 3.47 -2.20
CA PRO A 129 13.23 4.16 -3.25
C PRO A 129 13.19 3.42 -4.60
N GLY A 130 14.19 2.57 -4.90
CA GLY A 130 14.19 1.77 -6.13
C GLY A 130 13.16 0.63 -6.17
N VAL A 131 12.62 0.21 -5.01
CA VAL A 131 11.58 -0.82 -4.92
C VAL A 131 10.19 -0.22 -5.17
N ASP A 132 10.02 1.09 -4.95
CA ASP A 132 8.79 1.83 -5.24
C ASP A 132 7.51 1.21 -4.62
N HIS A 133 7.53 0.82 -3.34
CA HIS A 133 6.33 0.31 -2.64
C HIS A 133 5.21 1.36 -2.70
N THR A 134 4.23 1.11 -3.54
CA THR A 134 3.16 2.05 -3.87
C THR A 134 1.81 1.43 -3.54
N ILE A 135 1.06 2.10 -2.67
CA ILE A 135 -0.31 1.74 -2.35
C ILE A 135 -1.23 2.40 -3.37
N ILE A 136 -1.97 1.58 -4.11
CA ILE A 136 -2.98 2.00 -5.07
C ILE A 136 -4.35 1.73 -4.45
N TRP A 137 -5.15 2.77 -4.30
CA TRP A 137 -6.50 2.67 -3.78
C TRP A 137 -7.41 3.62 -4.54
N ARG A 138 -8.47 3.07 -5.14
CA ARG A 138 -9.34 3.77 -6.10
C ARG A 138 -8.51 4.44 -7.19
N ASN A 139 -8.48 5.78 -7.21
CA ASN A 139 -7.72 6.58 -8.18
C ASN A 139 -6.47 7.23 -7.56
N THR A 140 -6.12 6.87 -6.33
CA THR A 140 -4.99 7.43 -5.60
C THR A 140 -3.81 6.48 -5.60
N ARG A 141 -2.59 7.05 -5.64
CA ARG A 141 -1.33 6.31 -5.57
C ARG A 141 -0.43 6.94 -4.53
N THR A 142 -0.04 6.19 -3.51
CA THR A 142 0.84 6.66 -2.44
C THR A 142 2.13 5.84 -2.43
N ASN A 143 3.24 6.43 -2.86
CA ASN A 143 4.56 5.79 -2.82
C ASN A 143 5.15 5.89 -1.39
N LEU A 144 5.12 4.78 -0.67
CA LEU A 144 5.69 4.64 0.67
C LEU A 144 7.22 4.64 0.63
N SER A 145 7.84 4.03 -0.37
CA SER A 145 9.30 4.00 -0.52
C SER A 145 9.91 5.39 -0.75
N ALA A 146 9.18 6.30 -1.38
CA ALA A 146 9.63 7.68 -1.57
C ALA A 146 9.52 8.54 -0.29
N LYS A 147 8.48 8.32 0.52
CA LYS A 147 8.22 9.12 1.73
C LYS A 147 8.88 8.53 2.99
N PHE A 148 8.98 7.21 3.05
CA PHE A 148 9.35 6.47 4.26
C PHE A 148 10.18 5.23 3.91
N SER A 149 11.38 5.42 3.35
CA SER A 149 12.28 4.32 3.03
C SER A 149 12.84 3.64 4.29
N HIS A 150 13.08 2.32 4.20
CA HIS A 150 13.75 1.50 5.21
C HIS A 150 13.03 1.32 6.56
N ILE A 151 11.78 1.77 6.68
CA ILE A 151 10.98 1.58 7.90
C ILE A 151 10.03 0.37 7.78
N ALA A 152 9.70 -0.23 8.92
CA ALA A 152 8.64 -1.24 9.00
C ALA A 152 7.29 -0.55 9.24
N VAL A 153 6.29 -0.90 8.42
CA VAL A 153 4.93 -0.39 8.53
C VAL A 153 3.97 -1.54 8.78
N ARG A 154 3.01 -1.36 9.68
CA ARG A 154 1.95 -2.32 9.99
C ARG A 154 0.69 -1.93 9.22
N PHE A 155 0.11 -2.89 8.52
CA PHE A 155 -1.21 -2.81 7.94
C PHE A 155 -2.22 -3.42 8.91
N SER A 156 -3.24 -2.66 9.26
CA SER A 156 -4.34 -3.12 10.09
C SER A 156 -5.63 -2.49 9.65
N ALA A 157 -6.70 -3.26 9.53
CA ALA A 157 -8.02 -2.74 9.24
C ALA A 157 -8.97 -2.96 10.42
N SER A 158 -9.81 -1.97 10.69
CA SER A 158 -10.78 -2.03 11.79
C SER A 158 -12.16 -1.57 11.32
N PRO A 159 -13.24 -2.21 11.79
CA PRO A 159 -14.60 -1.73 11.56
C PRO A 159 -14.83 -0.42 12.32
N VAL A 160 -15.57 0.48 11.67
CA VAL A 160 -15.93 1.79 12.24
C VAL A 160 -17.44 1.97 12.26
N SER A 161 -17.94 2.78 13.20
CA SER A 161 -19.38 3.08 13.29
C SER A 161 -19.84 3.99 12.15
N PHE A 162 -21.13 3.95 11.84
CA PHE A 162 -21.74 4.81 10.82
C PHE A 162 -21.58 6.28 11.16
N LEU A 163 -21.72 6.64 12.44
CA LEU A 163 -21.47 8.01 12.91
C LEU A 163 -20.02 8.43 12.69
N TYR A 164 -19.04 7.56 12.97
CA TYR A 164 -17.62 7.86 12.72
C TYR A 164 -17.32 7.96 11.22
N ALA A 165 -17.83 7.05 10.41
CA ALA A 165 -17.67 7.08 8.96
C ALA A 165 -18.26 8.37 8.37
N GLY A 166 -19.46 8.77 8.83
CA GLY A 166 -20.07 10.04 8.48
C GLY A 166 -19.20 11.23 8.87
N TYR A 167 -18.71 11.26 10.12
CA TYR A 167 -17.79 12.29 10.58
C TYR A 167 -16.52 12.37 9.73
N ARG A 168 -15.89 11.23 9.41
CA ARG A 168 -14.69 11.18 8.56
C ARG A 168 -14.95 11.56 7.11
N SER A 169 -16.18 11.41 6.62
CA SER A 169 -16.56 11.92 5.31
C SER A 169 -16.56 13.45 5.26
N PHE A 170 -16.93 14.12 6.36
CA PHE A 170 -16.91 15.59 6.47
C PHE A 170 -15.55 16.14 6.91
N PHE A 171 -14.82 15.38 7.73
CA PHE A 171 -13.50 15.71 8.26
C PHE A 171 -12.50 14.58 7.94
N PRO A 172 -11.98 14.52 6.71
CA PRO A 172 -11.02 13.50 6.31
C PRO A 172 -9.77 13.52 7.18
N HIS A 173 -9.12 12.36 7.38
CA HIS A 173 -7.83 12.33 8.04
C HIS A 173 -6.79 13.10 7.21
N SER A 174 -5.88 13.80 7.87
CA SER A 174 -4.78 14.53 7.21
C SER A 174 -3.86 13.63 6.38
N THR A 175 -3.90 12.32 6.60
CA THR A 175 -3.09 11.29 5.94
C THR A 175 -3.91 10.46 4.96
N THR A 176 -5.21 10.75 4.77
CA THR A 176 -6.00 10.15 3.70
C THR A 176 -5.63 10.81 2.37
N PRO A 177 -5.30 10.06 1.31
CA PRO A 177 -4.93 10.64 0.03
C PRO A 177 -6.13 11.36 -0.58
N LYS A 178 -5.92 12.59 -1.06
CA LYS A 178 -6.93 13.31 -1.81
C LYS A 178 -6.93 12.81 -3.25
N ALA A 179 -8.11 12.60 -3.82
CA ALA A 179 -8.27 12.13 -5.20
C ALA A 179 -7.59 13.05 -6.25
N ASP A 180 -7.41 14.32 -5.91
CA ASP A 180 -6.90 15.36 -6.80
C ASP A 180 -5.41 15.69 -6.58
N GLU A 181 -4.68 14.95 -5.73
CA GLU A 181 -3.22 15.08 -5.68
C GLU A 181 -2.63 14.11 -6.70
N PRO A 182 -2.27 14.57 -7.92
CA PRO A 182 -1.62 13.70 -8.88
C PRO A 182 -0.28 13.33 -8.26
N GLU A 183 0.01 12.04 -8.28
CA GLU A 183 1.32 11.41 -8.10
C GLU A 183 2.44 12.44 -7.92
N GLN A 184 3.00 12.56 -6.70
CA GLN A 184 4.26 13.26 -6.53
C GLN A 184 5.30 12.53 -7.38
N ARG A 185 5.42 13.00 -8.63
CA ARG A 185 6.39 12.62 -9.65
C ARG A 185 7.75 13.12 -9.19
N GLY A 186 8.21 12.58 -8.08
CA GLY A 186 9.50 12.84 -7.48
C GLY A 186 10.54 11.87 -8.02
N SER A 187 11.36 12.37 -8.95
CA SER A 187 12.79 12.04 -9.10
C SER A 187 13.31 10.92 -10.03
N ARG A 188 12.50 10.17 -10.80
CA ARG A 188 13.09 9.16 -11.72
C ARG A 188 13.58 9.68 -13.09
N ALA A 189 13.37 10.95 -13.40
CA ALA A 189 13.71 11.52 -14.72
C ALA A 189 15.18 12.03 -14.89
N LYS A 190 16.08 11.92 -13.90
CA LYS A 190 17.44 12.48 -14.03
C LYS A 190 18.65 11.56 -13.81
N SER A 191 18.48 10.28 -13.48
CA SER A 191 19.63 9.42 -13.15
C SER A 191 20.11 8.49 -14.27
N GLN A 192 19.30 8.19 -15.29
CA GLN A 192 19.66 7.19 -16.31
C GLN A 192 20.41 7.72 -17.55
N SER A 193 20.69 9.02 -17.67
CA SER A 193 21.45 9.56 -18.82
C SER A 193 22.97 9.69 -18.61
N SER A 194 23.52 9.27 -17.47
CA SER A 194 24.94 9.47 -17.12
C SER A 194 25.79 8.19 -17.12
N GLN A 195 25.29 7.07 -17.65
CA GLN A 195 26.03 5.79 -17.68
C GLN A 195 26.22 5.20 -19.09
N ARG A 196 25.96 5.96 -20.15
CA ARG A 196 26.40 5.61 -21.52
C ARG A 196 27.41 6.65 -22.02
N LYS A 197 28.67 6.54 -21.57
CA LYS A 197 29.87 7.03 -22.28
C LYS A 197 31.14 6.64 -21.51
N THR A 198 31.45 5.36 -21.50
CA THR A 198 32.84 4.89 -21.44
C THR A 198 32.99 3.86 -22.54
N SER A 199 33.19 4.36 -23.77
CA SER A 199 33.63 3.54 -24.87
C SER A 199 35.04 3.03 -24.53
N VAL A 200 35.16 1.73 -24.34
CA VAL A 200 36.45 1.03 -24.38
C VAL A 200 36.98 1.18 -25.80
N SER A 201 37.85 2.16 -26.00
CA SER A 201 38.66 2.27 -27.22
C SER A 201 39.80 1.25 -27.12
N ILE A 202 39.57 0.07 -27.69
CA ILE A 202 40.64 -0.88 -27.99
C ILE A 202 41.50 -0.26 -29.09
N CYS A 203 42.59 0.38 -28.71
CA CYS A 203 43.63 0.81 -29.63
C CYS A 203 44.73 -0.27 -29.66
N SER A 204 44.73 -1.04 -30.74
CA SER A 204 45.84 -1.84 -31.21
C SER A 204 47.06 -0.96 -31.50
N LYS A 205 48.23 -1.32 -30.93
CA LYS A 205 49.61 -1.16 -31.45
C LYS A 205 50.59 -1.44 -30.29
N SER A 206 51.26 -2.59 -30.29
CA SER A 206 52.65 -2.78 -30.76
C SER A 206 53.72 -2.38 -29.73
N LEU A 207 54.39 -3.42 -29.19
CA LEU A 207 55.81 -3.50 -28.76
C LEU A 207 56.49 -2.23 -28.22
N ALA A 208 56.79 -2.23 -26.91
CA ALA A 208 58.16 -2.25 -26.36
C ALA A 208 58.22 -1.67 -24.93
N SER A 209 59.02 -2.35 -24.10
CA SER A 209 59.77 -1.82 -22.94
C SER A 209 59.08 -1.66 -21.57
N LEU A 210 59.41 -2.62 -20.70
CA LEU A 210 59.90 -2.45 -19.32
C LEU A 210 59.40 -1.24 -18.49
N ARG A 211 58.70 -1.51 -17.38
CA ARG A 211 59.30 -1.45 -16.03
C ARG A 211 58.28 -1.82 -14.93
N LEU A 212 58.84 -2.41 -13.88
CA LEU A 212 58.26 -2.85 -12.62
C LEU A 212 57.25 -1.85 -12.01
N CYS A 213 56.14 -2.37 -11.49
CA CYS A 213 55.73 -2.06 -10.13
C CYS A 213 54.87 -3.19 -9.56
N VAL A 214 55.50 -4.07 -8.78
CA VAL A 214 54.87 -5.00 -7.86
C VAL A 214 54.43 -4.18 -6.65
N ARG A 215 53.16 -4.27 -6.22
CA ARG A 215 52.78 -4.09 -4.82
C ARG A 215 51.37 -4.60 -4.51
N ASN A 216 51.37 -5.68 -3.72
CA ASN A 216 50.43 -6.09 -2.68
C ASN A 216 48.94 -6.03 -2.96
N TRP A 217 48.34 -7.21 -3.14
CA TRP A 217 47.06 -7.59 -2.53
C TRP A 217 47.29 -8.86 -1.70
N SER A 218 47.03 -8.79 -0.40
CA SER A 218 46.91 -9.92 0.51
C SER A 218 45.48 -9.92 1.06
N ILE A 219 44.84 -11.08 0.90
CA ILE A 219 43.68 -11.67 1.63
C ILE A 219 42.39 -10.84 1.63
#